data_AF-A0A924DDY7-F1
#
_entry.id   AF-A0A924DDY7-F1
#
_cell.length_a   1.000
_cell.length_b   1.000
_cell.length_c   1.000
_cell.angle_alpha   90.00
_cell.angle_beta   90.00
_cell.angle_gamma   90.00
#
_symmetry.space_group_name_H-M   'P 1'
#
loop_
_entity.id
_entity.type
_entity.pdbx_description
1 polymer ?
#
loop_
_entity_poly.entity_id
_entity_poly.type
_entity_poly.pdbx_seq_one_letter_code
_entity_poly.pdbx_strand_id
1 'polypeptide(L)' 'MAFSNFQSISEVLEAYSIKYEEAVFIAPTSHGASQAFIDALRFTLDNVDVYSSEGARTELIIAPILLEIYKKFVETHAF' A
#
# COMPACT_ATOMS: atom_id res chain seq x y z
N MET A 1 -28.38 10.02 -16.29
CA MET A 1 -28.55 8.55 -16.38
C MET A 1 -27.83 7.93 -15.20
N ALA A 2 -28.37 6.88 -14.58
CA ALA A 2 -27.67 6.18 -13.52
C ALA A 2 -26.59 5.28 -14.14
N PHE A 3 -25.44 5.11 -13.46
CA PHE A 3 -24.35 4.25 -13.93
C PHE A 3 -24.77 2.78 -14.11
N SER A 4 -25.86 2.36 -13.44
CA SER A 4 -26.49 1.05 -13.59
C SER A 4 -27.07 0.77 -14.99
N ASN A 5 -27.19 1.81 -15.84
CA ASN A 5 -27.74 1.66 -17.18
C ASN A 5 -26.70 1.26 -18.23
N PHE A 6 -25.40 1.32 -17.88
CA PHE A 6 -24.33 0.94 -18.78
C PHE A 6 -23.92 -0.52 -18.52
N GLN A 7 -23.87 -1.31 -19.59
CA GLN A 7 -23.53 -2.74 -19.56
C GLN A 7 -22.03 -2.99 -19.69
N SER A 8 -21.27 -2.00 -20.16
CA SER A 8 -19.82 -2.11 -20.33
C SER A 8 -19.12 -0.77 -20.15
N ILE A 9 -17.81 -0.83 -19.88
CA ILE A 9 -16.97 0.37 -19.77
C ILE A 9 -16.97 1.18 -21.07
N SER A 10 -16.99 0.52 -22.23
CA SER A 10 -17.00 1.16 -23.54
C SER A 10 -18.19 2.09 -23.75
N GLU A 11 -19.38 1.69 -23.29
CA GLU A 11 -20.60 2.53 -23.37
C GLU A 11 -20.45 3.81 -22.54
N VAL A 12 -19.80 3.73 -21.38
CA VAL A 12 -19.52 4.90 -20.54
C VAL A 12 -18.50 5.81 -21.22
N LEU A 13 -17.43 5.24 -21.77
CA LEU A 13 -16.38 6.00 -22.44
C LEU A 13 -16.94 6.78 -23.64
N GLU A 14 -17.79 6.15 -24.45
CA GLU A 14 -18.44 6.79 -25.59
C GLU A 14 -19.45 7.85 -25.16
N ALA A 15 -20.38 7.52 -24.25
CA ALA A 15 -21.47 8.41 -23.83
C ALA A 15 -20.96 9.71 -23.19
N TYR A 16 -19.80 9.65 -22.54
CA TYR A 16 -19.20 10.80 -21.85
C TYR A 16 -17.95 11.34 -22.57
N SER A 17 -17.60 10.80 -23.74
CA SER A 17 -16.38 11.17 -24.49
C SER A 17 -15.11 11.12 -23.63
N ILE A 18 -15.03 10.11 -22.76
CA ILE A 18 -13.89 9.88 -21.86
C ILE A 18 -12.87 9.03 -22.60
N LYS A 19 -11.60 9.45 -22.57
CA LYS A 19 -10.50 8.65 -23.08
C LYS A 19 -9.96 7.76 -21.96
N TYR A 20 -10.00 6.45 -22.17
CA TYR A 20 -9.39 5.48 -21.26
C TYR A 20 -7.89 5.40 -21.53
N GLU A 21 -7.10 5.42 -20.46
CA GLU A 21 -5.65 5.24 -20.50
C GLU A 21 -5.23 4.35 -19.34
N GLU A 22 -4.42 3.34 -19.66
CA GLU A 22 -3.69 2.56 -18.66
C GLU A 22 -2.27 3.12 -18.58
N ALA A 23 -1.88 3.53 -17.38
CA ALA A 23 -0.52 4.00 -17.11
C ALA A 23 -0.02 3.43 -15.78
N VAL A 24 1.30 3.41 -15.61
CA VAL A 24 1.92 3.02 -14.35
C VAL A 24 1.88 4.21 -13.40
N PHE A 25 0.84 4.30 -12.59
CA PHE A 25 0.70 5.36 -11.58
C PHE A 25 1.51 5.10 -10.30
N ILE A 26 1.91 3.85 -10.06
CA ILE A 26 2.72 3.46 -8.91
C ILE A 26 4.15 3.25 -9.37
N ALA A 27 4.99 4.26 -9.16
CA ALA A 27 6.42 4.15 -9.35
C ALA A 27 7.05 3.53 -8.09
N PRO A 28 7.82 2.42 -8.19
CA PRO A 28 8.52 1.88 -7.04
C PRO A 28 9.58 2.89 -6.58
N THR A 29 9.35 3.45 -5.41
CA THR A 29 10.29 4.37 -4.75
C THR A 29 11.35 3.55 -4.00
N SER A 30 12.64 3.79 -4.25
CA SER A 30 13.77 3.02 -3.72
C SER A 30 14.10 3.27 -2.24
N HIS A 31 13.12 3.60 -1.41
CA HIS A 31 13.37 4.03 -0.03
C HIS A 31 13.56 2.80 0.87
N GLY A 32 14.80 2.32 0.99
CA GLY A 32 15.14 1.20 1.86
C GLY A 32 14.92 1.53 3.34
N ALA A 33 14.27 0.64 4.11
CA ALA A 33 14.00 0.83 5.54
C ALA A 33 15.27 1.11 6.36
N SER A 34 15.13 1.78 7.51
CA SER A 34 16.28 2.00 8.39
C SER A 34 16.85 0.68 8.90
N GLN A 35 18.17 0.62 9.12
CA GLN A 35 18.82 -0.59 9.65
C GLN A 35 18.25 -0.97 11.02
N ALA A 36 17.97 0.02 11.86
CA ALA A 36 17.35 -0.19 13.18
C ALA A 36 15.98 -0.89 13.08
N PHE A 37 15.15 -0.50 12.10
CA PHE A 37 13.88 -1.18 11.84
C PHE A 37 14.08 -2.63 11.39
N ILE A 38 15.02 -2.87 10.48
CA ILE A 38 15.32 -4.21 9.98
C ILE A 38 15.76 -5.13 11.11
N ASP A 39 16.64 -4.66 11.99
CA ASP A 39 17.13 -5.44 13.13
C ASP A 39 16.02 -5.75 14.13
N ALA A 40 15.14 -4.78 14.42
CA ALA A 40 13.98 -4.99 15.28
C ALA A 40 12.98 -5.98 14.68
N LEU A 41 12.69 -5.88 13.37
CA LEU A 41 11.78 -6.79 12.69
C LEU A 41 12.35 -8.23 12.69
N ARG A 42 13.66 -8.38 12.45
CA ARG A 42 14.33 -9.69 12.54
C ARG A 42 14.21 -10.28 13.93
N PHE A 43 14.49 -9.49 14.97
CA PHE A 43 14.34 -9.94 16.35
C PHE A 43 12.92 -10.47 16.61
N THR A 44 11.89 -9.77 16.16
CA THR A 44 10.50 -10.20 16.28
C THR A 44 10.24 -11.52 15.55
N LEU A 45 10.70 -11.65 14.29
CA LEU A 45 10.53 -12.87 13.50
C LEU A 45 11.25 -14.08 14.09
N ASP A 46 12.42 -13.87 14.68
CA ASP A 46 13.25 -14.95 15.23
C ASP A 46 12.78 -15.41 16.62
N ASN A 47 12.08 -14.56 17.38
CA ASN A 47 11.81 -14.79 18.80
C ASN A 47 10.33 -14.80 19.19
N VAL A 48 9.42 -14.37 18.30
CA VAL A 48 7.99 -14.27 18.59
C VAL A 48 7.19 -15.10 17.59
N ASP A 49 6.15 -15.81 18.06
CA ASP A 49 5.25 -16.54 17.18
C ASP A 49 4.27 -15.58 16.47
N VAL A 50 4.79 -14.97 15.40
CA VAL A 50 4.05 -14.07 14.51
C VAL A 50 3.00 -14.78 13.67
N TYR A 51 3.03 -16.11 13.57
CA TYR A 51 2.12 -16.88 12.70
C TYR A 51 0.92 -17.47 13.44
N SER A 52 0.94 -17.42 14.78
CA SER A 52 -0.13 -17.85 15.68
C SER A 52 -1.53 -17.35 15.31
N SER A 53 -1.65 -16.14 14.74
CA SER A 53 -2.94 -15.57 14.34
C SER A 53 -2.81 -14.47 13.29
N GLU A 54 -3.95 -14.11 12.67
CA GLU A 54 -4.09 -12.89 11.86
C GLU A 54 -3.69 -11.63 12.66
N GLY A 55 -4.11 -11.54 13.92
CA GLY A 55 -3.78 -10.42 14.81
C GLY A 55 -2.28 -10.29 15.05
N ALA A 56 -1.61 -11.41 15.34
CA ALA A 56 -0.16 -11.45 15.51
C ALA A 56 0.57 -10.94 14.26
N ARG A 57 0.18 -11.38 13.05
CA ARG A 57 0.76 -10.87 11.80
C ARG A 57 0.48 -9.38 11.60
N THR A 58 -0.73 -8.94 11.89
CA THR A 58 -1.14 -7.54 11.73
C THR A 58 -0.30 -6.62 12.61
N GLU A 59 -0.14 -6.97 13.88
CA GLU A 59 0.53 -6.14 14.88
C GLU A 59 2.06 -6.24 14.82
N LEU A 60 2.61 -7.43 14.57
CA LEU A 60 4.05 -7.69 14.68
C LEU A 60 4.79 -7.54 13.35
N ILE A 61 4.09 -7.57 12.21
CA ILE A 61 4.68 -7.46 10.88
C ILE A 61 4.10 -6.27 10.11
N ILE A 62 2.78 -6.27 9.87
CA ILE A 62 2.16 -5.32 8.93
C ILE A 62 2.21 -3.89 9.47
N ALA A 63 1.72 -3.65 10.69
CA ALA A 63 1.67 -2.31 11.26
C ALA A 63 3.06 -1.65 11.42
N PRO A 64 4.11 -2.36 11.90
CA PRO A 64 5.46 -1.80 11.96
C PRO A 64 6.01 -1.39 10.59
N ILE A 65 5.81 -2.20 9.55
CA ILE A 65 6.25 -1.87 8.18
C ILE A 65 5.54 -0.62 7.66
N LEU A 66 4.20 -0.55 7.83
CA LEU A 66 3.42 0.61 7.40
C LEU A 66 3.88 1.88 8.11
N LEU A 67 4.14 1.81 9.42
CA LEU A 67 4.61 2.94 10.19
C LEU A 67 6.01 3.39 9.77
N GLU A 68 6.93 2.46 9.50
CA GLU A 68 8.29 2.78 9.03
C GLU A 68 8.25 3.51 7.68
N ILE A 69 7.40 3.07 6.75
CA ILE A 69 7.21 3.74 5.46
C ILE A 69 6.56 5.12 5.67
N TYR A 70 5.56 5.20 6.54
CA TYR A 70 4.82 6.44 6.78
C TYR A 70 5.68 7.54 7.42
N LYS A 71 6.60 7.20 8.34
CA LYS A 71 7.56 8.16 8.91
C LYS A 71 8.33 8.91 7.82
N LYS A 72 8.82 8.19 6.82
CA LYS A 72 9.55 8.77 5.69
C LYS A 72 8.68 9.63 4.79
N PHE A 73 7.44 9.19 4.57
CA PHE A 73 6.46 9.98 3.84
C PHE A 73 6.28 11.35 4.51
N VAL A 74 6.10 11.36 5.85
CA VAL A 74 5.99 12.58 6.65
C VAL A 74 7.25 13.42 6.55
N GLU A 75 8.45 12.86 6.70
CA GLU A 75 9.71 13.62 6.55
C GLU A 75 9.87 14.29 5.17
N THR A 76 9.33 13.68 4.12
CA THR A 76 9.48 14.16 2.74
C THR A 76 8.35 15.11 2.30
N HIS A 77 7.15 14.99 2.89
CA HIS A 77 5.94 15.68 2.40
C HIS A 77 5.17 16.47 3.47
N ALA A 78 5.53 16.35 4.76
CA ALA A 78 4.94 17.20 5.78
C ALA A 78 5.67 18.55 5.82
N PHE A 79 4.87 19.63 5.88
CA PHE A 79 5.23 21.04 5.75
C PHE A 79 6.46 21.50 6.53
#